data_AF-A0A843RZ54-F1
#
_entry.id   AF-A0A843RZ54-F1
#
_cell.length_a   1.000
_cell.length_b   1.000
_cell.length_c   1.000
_cell.angle_alpha   90.00
_cell.angle_beta   90.00
_cell.angle_gamma   90.00
#
_symmetry.space_group_name_H-M   'P 1'
#
loop_
_entity.id
_entity.type
_entity.pdbx_description
1 polymer ?
#
loop_
_entity_poly.entity_id
_entity_poly.type
_entity_poly.pdbx_seq_one_letter_code
_entity_poly.pdbx_strand_id
1 'polypeptide(L)'
;RQAPHMADLQVNLRPKSDRRTQSHAIAGRVRERITPMARQLGARIQVAEVPPGPPVLQTLVAEVYGPDPDQRVALANTVRQTFETTPGVVDVDWYVEEEPPKSILRVDEEKAAAAGVSAGAVASVVNMAASGEVAGLLHDERSREDVPIVLRLPRALRDSVDTIRAVRLAGLAPAGPTLAGPEPAGPDPAGTGQVAVGELTALVAGREARSIYHKNLRPVTYVTGDVAGGHESPVYAILQMNRSLATVSTPDGSTFEIYNTRQPEDSACYAMKWDGEWHITYEVFRDLGLAFAVVLILIYILVVGWFQSFTTPLVIMAAIPFSLVGILPAHAAMGAFFTATSMIGFIAGAGIVVRNSIILVDFIELRLRDGMPLADAVVDAGAVRFRPMALTAAAVIVAATVILFDPIFQGLAISLMAGEVASLLLSRMTVPVIYYLVNRRHLVQQPATTAA
;
A
#
# COMPACT_ATOMS: atom_id res chain seq x y z
N ARG A 1 1.75 22.76 4.95
CA ARG A 1 0.36 22.63 4.45
C ARG A 1 0.44 22.45 2.95
N GLN A 2 0.05 21.29 2.43
CA GLN A 2 0.01 21.04 0.98
C GLN A 2 -1.28 21.59 0.35
N ALA A 3 -2.38 21.62 1.10
CA ALA A 3 -3.65 22.22 0.70
C ALA A 3 -4.31 22.94 1.89
N PRO A 4 -5.22 23.92 1.66
CA PRO A 4 -5.90 24.66 2.73
C PRO A 4 -6.87 23.79 3.56
N HIS A 5 -7.33 22.66 3.00
CA HIS A 5 -8.26 21.72 3.63
C HIS A 5 -7.55 20.50 4.29
N MET A 6 -6.21 20.46 4.25
CA MET A 6 -5.41 19.33 4.75
C MET A 6 -4.51 19.76 5.92
N ALA A 7 -4.40 18.91 6.93
CA ALA A 7 -3.52 19.11 8.07
C ALA A 7 -2.86 17.79 8.49
N ASP A 8 -1.53 17.82 8.66
CA ASP A 8 -0.75 16.69 9.16
C ASP A 8 -0.25 17.00 10.58
N LEU A 9 -0.41 16.04 11.49
CA LEU A 9 0.07 16.13 12.87
C LEU A 9 0.98 14.94 13.17
N GLN A 10 2.27 15.21 13.35
CA GLN A 10 3.23 14.20 13.79
C GLN A 10 3.30 14.16 15.31
N VAL A 11 3.06 12.99 15.90
CA VAL A 11 3.12 12.77 17.35
C VAL A 11 4.28 11.86 17.70
N ASN A 12 5.29 12.41 18.37
CA ASN A 12 6.43 11.65 18.85
C ASN A 12 6.13 11.03 20.22
N LEU A 13 6.09 9.69 20.28
CA LEU A 13 5.90 8.96 21.52
C LEU A 13 7.20 8.93 22.34
N ARG A 14 7.09 8.79 23.66
CA ARG A 14 8.25 8.54 24.53
C ARG A 14 8.98 7.24 24.14
N PRO A 15 10.30 7.13 24.40
CA PRO A 15 11.06 5.93 24.14
C PRO A 15 10.42 4.67 24.74
N LYS A 16 10.66 3.51 24.12
CA LYS A 16 10.03 2.24 24.54
C LYS A 16 10.39 1.85 25.99
N SER A 17 11.61 2.18 26.45
CA SER A 17 12.04 1.99 27.84
C SER A 17 11.13 2.68 28.86
N ASP A 18 10.51 3.79 28.46
CA ASP A 18 9.74 4.67 29.36
C ASP A 18 8.23 4.42 29.22
N ARG A 19 7.81 3.45 28.38
CA ARG A 19 6.40 3.11 28.15
C ARG A 19 6.14 1.61 28.12
N ARG A 20 5.10 1.20 28.86
CA ARG A 20 4.65 -0.21 28.87
C ARG A 20 3.89 -0.58 27.60
N THR A 21 3.00 0.29 27.12
CA THR A 21 2.17 0.04 25.94
C THR A 21 2.96 0.14 24.63
N GLN A 22 2.65 -0.69 23.64
CA GLN A 22 3.19 -0.61 22.28
C GLN A 22 2.59 0.57 21.49
N SER A 23 3.23 0.99 20.39
CA SER A 23 2.75 2.13 19.58
C SER A 23 1.39 1.82 18.96
N HIS A 24 1.22 0.61 18.43
CA HIS A 24 -0.01 0.13 17.84
C HIS A 24 -1.24 0.24 18.76
N ALA A 25 -1.13 -0.24 20.00
CA ALA A 25 -2.20 -0.10 21.00
C ALA A 25 -2.44 1.35 21.45
N ILE A 26 -1.50 2.27 21.25
CA ILE A 26 -1.73 3.71 21.46
C ILE A 26 -2.51 4.27 20.26
N ALA A 27 -2.08 3.98 19.03
CA ALA A 27 -2.73 4.41 17.81
C ALA A 27 -4.20 3.97 17.75
N GLY A 28 -4.49 2.69 18.07
CA GLY A 28 -5.86 2.17 18.13
C GLY A 28 -6.75 2.94 19.11
N ARG A 29 -6.28 3.21 20.34
CA ARG A 29 -7.03 4.01 21.33
C ARG A 29 -7.24 5.46 20.92
N VAL A 30 -6.28 6.04 20.22
CA VAL A 30 -6.39 7.41 19.69
C VAL A 30 -7.44 7.44 18.58
N ARG A 31 -7.42 6.47 17.66
CA ARG A 31 -8.41 6.31 16.60
C ARG A 31 -9.82 6.21 17.19
N GLU A 32 -10.05 5.29 18.12
CA GLU A 32 -11.35 5.12 18.79
C GLU A 32 -11.90 6.42 19.43
N ARG A 33 -11.03 7.28 19.95
CA ARG A 33 -11.42 8.54 20.59
C ARG A 33 -11.69 9.66 19.61
N ILE A 34 -10.92 9.78 18.53
CA ILE A 34 -10.99 10.93 17.62
C ILE A 34 -11.95 10.69 16.45
N THR A 35 -12.10 9.45 15.97
CA THR A 35 -12.98 9.13 14.83
C THR A 35 -14.43 9.63 15.04
N PRO A 36 -15.08 9.48 16.22
CA PRO A 36 -16.42 10.03 16.43
C PRO A 36 -16.47 11.55 16.37
N MET A 37 -15.46 12.24 16.90
CA MET A 37 -15.37 13.71 16.87
C MET A 37 -15.18 14.22 15.45
N ALA A 38 -14.32 13.56 14.67
CA ALA A 38 -14.09 13.88 13.27
C ALA A 38 -15.37 13.73 12.44
N ARG A 39 -16.11 12.62 12.62
CA ARG A 39 -17.40 12.38 11.95
C ARG A 39 -18.44 13.46 12.25
N GLN A 40 -18.54 13.92 13.50
CA GLN A 40 -19.47 14.99 13.88
C GLN A 40 -19.16 16.32 13.19
N LEU A 41 -17.87 16.59 12.92
CA LEU A 41 -17.41 17.80 12.25
C LEU A 41 -17.38 17.66 10.72
N GLY A 42 -17.76 16.51 10.17
CA GLY A 42 -17.62 16.22 8.74
C GLY A 42 -16.16 16.10 8.27
N ALA A 43 -15.22 15.92 9.20
CA ALA A 43 -13.80 15.77 8.91
C ALA A 43 -13.44 14.30 8.69
N ARG A 44 -12.55 14.04 7.72
CA ARG A 44 -11.90 12.74 7.55
C ARG A 44 -10.61 12.74 8.38
N ILE A 45 -10.38 11.67 9.12
CA ILE A 45 -9.16 11.49 9.91
C ILE A 45 -8.57 10.12 9.62
N GLN A 46 -7.26 10.09 9.44
CA GLN A 46 -6.47 8.88 9.34
C GLN A 46 -5.46 8.86 10.48
N VAL A 47 -5.39 7.75 11.20
CA VAL A 47 -4.37 7.53 12.23
C VAL A 47 -3.43 6.46 11.68
N ALA A 48 -2.24 6.87 11.25
CA ALA A 48 -1.24 5.95 10.71
C ALA A 48 -0.01 5.91 11.61
N GLU A 49 0.54 4.71 11.80
CA GLU A 49 1.92 4.55 12.27
C GLU A 49 2.86 4.69 11.07
N VAL A 50 4.07 5.20 11.28
CA VAL A 50 5.06 5.29 10.19
C VAL A 50 5.45 3.86 9.78
N PRO A 51 5.09 3.40 8.58
CA PRO A 51 5.30 2.01 8.20
C PRO A 51 6.80 1.75 7.98
N PRO A 52 7.35 0.63 8.48
CA PRO A 52 8.69 0.20 8.11
C PRO A 52 8.64 -0.41 6.69
N GLY A 53 9.09 0.33 5.68
CA GLY A 53 9.11 -0.19 4.30
C GLY A 53 9.07 0.89 3.23
N PRO A 54 8.93 0.50 1.95
CA PRO A 54 8.68 1.45 0.87
C PRO A 54 7.36 2.19 1.11
N PRO A 55 7.27 3.47 0.69
CA PRO A 55 6.05 4.24 0.87
C PRO A 55 4.90 3.64 0.04
N VAL A 56 3.77 3.40 0.70
CA VAL A 56 2.49 3.02 0.10
C VAL A 56 1.41 4.02 0.54
N LEU A 57 0.29 4.09 -0.20
CA LEU A 57 -0.81 5.00 0.17
C LEU A 57 -1.50 4.54 1.46
N GLN A 58 -2.04 3.33 1.46
CA GLN A 58 -2.66 2.65 2.60
C GLN A 58 -2.53 1.12 2.43
N THR A 59 -2.94 0.36 3.45
CA THR A 59 -2.93 -1.11 3.41
C THR A 59 -3.81 -1.68 2.29
N LEU A 60 -5.00 -1.10 2.10
CA LEU A 60 -5.92 -1.42 1.00
C LEU A 60 -6.00 -0.24 0.04
N VAL A 61 -5.69 -0.47 -1.24
CA VAL A 61 -5.94 0.50 -2.30
C VAL A 61 -6.69 -0.20 -3.43
N ALA A 62 -7.78 0.41 -3.88
CA ALA A 62 -8.51 0.01 -5.06
C ALA A 62 -8.30 1.08 -6.14
N GLU A 63 -7.67 0.66 -7.24
CA GLU A 63 -7.52 1.47 -8.44
C GLU A 63 -8.68 1.19 -9.37
N VAL A 64 -9.55 2.16 -9.59
CA VAL A 64 -10.71 2.01 -10.48
C VAL A 64 -10.39 2.66 -11.82
N TYR A 65 -10.57 1.89 -12.89
CA TYR A 65 -10.33 2.26 -14.28
C TYR A 65 -11.64 2.28 -15.07
N GLY A 66 -11.66 3.06 -16.15
CA GLY A 66 -12.79 3.15 -17.06
C GLY A 66 -12.68 4.35 -18.01
N PRO A 67 -13.37 4.31 -19.16
CA PRO A 67 -13.20 5.30 -20.22
C PRO A 67 -13.86 6.65 -19.88
N ASP A 68 -15.05 6.62 -19.28
CA ASP A 68 -15.80 7.82 -18.91
C ASP A 68 -15.46 8.28 -17.48
N PRO A 69 -15.04 9.54 -17.27
CA PRO A 69 -14.65 10.03 -15.94
C PRO A 69 -15.78 10.00 -14.90
N ASP A 70 -16.99 10.38 -15.27
CA ASP A 70 -18.11 10.50 -14.34
C ASP A 70 -18.61 9.12 -13.92
N GLN A 71 -18.69 8.20 -14.88
CA GLN A 71 -19.03 6.80 -14.64
C GLN A 71 -17.94 6.09 -13.82
N ARG A 72 -16.65 6.37 -14.06
CA ARG A 72 -15.54 5.84 -13.24
C ARG A 72 -15.62 6.33 -11.80
N VAL A 73 -15.94 7.60 -11.58
CA VAL A 73 -16.15 8.16 -10.22
C VAL A 73 -17.38 7.54 -9.54
N ALA A 74 -18.47 7.34 -10.28
CA ALA A 74 -19.66 6.66 -9.74
C ALA A 74 -19.34 5.22 -9.31
N LEU A 75 -18.60 4.48 -10.14
CA LEU A 75 -18.13 3.13 -9.81
C LEU A 75 -17.17 3.12 -8.62
N ALA A 76 -16.24 4.07 -8.55
CA ALA A 76 -15.36 4.24 -7.40
C ALA A 76 -16.14 4.56 -6.11
N ASN A 77 -17.25 5.31 -6.20
CA ASN A 77 -18.11 5.55 -5.06
C ASN A 77 -18.81 4.25 -4.57
N THR A 78 -19.23 3.38 -5.48
CA THR A 78 -19.75 2.05 -5.13
C THR A 78 -18.68 1.18 -4.44
N VAL A 79 -17.44 1.22 -4.95
CA VAL A 79 -16.30 0.55 -4.30
C VAL A 79 -16.06 1.13 -2.90
N ARG A 80 -16.07 2.45 -2.76
CA ARG A 80 -15.94 3.14 -1.47
C ARG A 80 -17.03 2.73 -0.48
N GLN A 81 -18.30 2.67 -0.89
CA GLN A 81 -19.38 2.19 -0.03
C GLN A 81 -19.17 0.73 0.40
N THR A 82 -18.60 -0.09 -0.48
CA THR A 82 -18.23 -1.47 -0.15
C THR A 82 -17.13 -1.51 0.91
N PHE A 83 -16.14 -0.62 0.85
CA PHE A 83 -15.14 -0.46 1.91
C PHE A 83 -15.80 -0.04 3.23
N GLU A 84 -16.66 0.98 3.21
CA GLU A 84 -17.32 1.52 4.42
C GLU A 84 -18.25 0.50 5.11
N THR A 85 -18.83 -0.43 4.35
CA THR A 85 -19.74 -1.47 4.88
C THR A 85 -19.05 -2.77 5.25
N THR A 86 -17.79 -2.97 4.84
CA THR A 86 -17.05 -4.21 5.12
C THR A 86 -16.51 -4.19 6.55
N PRO A 87 -16.87 -5.19 7.40
CA PRO A 87 -16.34 -5.29 8.76
C PRO A 87 -14.82 -5.38 8.78
N GLY A 88 -14.18 -4.59 9.65
CA GLY A 88 -12.72 -4.57 9.81
C GLY A 88 -11.98 -3.59 8.89
N VAL A 89 -12.66 -2.97 7.92
CA VAL A 89 -12.09 -1.89 7.13
C VAL A 89 -12.35 -0.56 7.83
N VAL A 90 -11.29 0.24 8.03
CA VAL A 90 -11.32 1.54 8.72
C VAL A 90 -10.58 2.59 7.90
N ASP A 91 -10.65 3.85 8.33
CA ASP A 91 -9.93 4.98 7.73
C ASP A 91 -10.09 5.05 6.20
N VAL A 92 -11.32 4.78 5.73
CA VAL A 92 -11.68 4.77 4.30
C VAL A 92 -11.67 6.19 3.74
N ASP A 93 -10.96 6.37 2.62
CA ASP A 93 -10.92 7.60 1.86
C ASP A 93 -10.86 7.31 0.35
N TRP A 94 -10.81 8.36 -0.46
CA TRP A 94 -10.70 8.27 -1.90
C TRP A 94 -10.14 9.57 -2.49
N TYR A 95 -9.51 9.46 -3.65
CA TYR A 95 -8.84 10.56 -4.33
C TYR A 95 -9.81 11.25 -5.30
N VAL A 96 -10.92 11.75 -4.74
CA VAL A 96 -11.92 12.54 -5.47
C VAL A 96 -12.24 13.77 -4.64
N GLU A 97 -11.86 14.92 -5.19
CA GLU A 97 -12.14 16.22 -4.61
C GLU A 97 -13.61 16.60 -4.81
N GLU A 98 -14.18 17.31 -3.83
CA GLU A 98 -15.41 18.05 -4.07
C GLU A 98 -15.12 19.21 -5.03
N GLU A 99 -16.13 19.65 -5.77
CA GLU A 99 -16.02 20.76 -6.71
C GLU A 99 -16.41 22.07 -6.02
N PRO A 100 -15.45 22.83 -5.41
CA PRO A 100 -15.81 24.07 -4.77
C PRO A 100 -16.35 25.08 -5.79
N PRO A 101 -17.28 25.95 -5.36
CA PRO A 101 -17.78 27.01 -6.22
C PRO A 101 -16.64 27.95 -6.60
N LYS A 102 -16.53 28.26 -7.90
CA LYS A 102 -15.53 29.15 -8.46
C LYS A 102 -16.20 30.30 -9.19
N SER A 103 -15.84 31.53 -8.85
CA SER A 103 -16.26 32.72 -9.59
C SER A 103 -15.32 32.95 -10.77
N ILE A 104 -15.84 32.94 -11.99
CA ILE A 104 -15.07 33.16 -13.22
C ILE A 104 -15.45 34.54 -13.77
N LEU A 105 -14.48 35.45 -13.85
CA LEU A 105 -14.62 36.72 -14.57
C LEU A 105 -14.23 36.49 -16.03
N ARG A 106 -15.22 36.27 -16.89
CA ARG A 106 -15.00 36.09 -18.33
C ARG A 106 -14.91 37.44 -19.00
N VAL A 107 -13.77 37.74 -19.63
CA VAL A 107 -13.59 38.99 -20.38
C VAL A 107 -14.48 38.98 -21.62
N ASP A 108 -15.21 40.07 -21.81
CA ASP A 108 -15.98 40.35 -23.02
C ASP A 108 -15.04 41.08 -24.00
N GLU A 109 -14.48 40.32 -24.95
CA GLU A 109 -13.44 40.82 -25.86
C GLU A 109 -13.91 41.98 -26.73
N GLU A 110 -15.19 42.01 -27.11
CA GLU A 110 -15.78 43.08 -27.91
C GLU A 110 -15.85 44.39 -27.11
N LYS A 111 -16.34 44.33 -25.86
CA LYS A 111 -16.38 45.51 -24.98
C LYS A 111 -14.98 45.97 -24.58
N ALA A 112 -14.07 45.04 -24.32
CA ALA A 112 -12.68 45.37 -24.01
C ALA A 112 -12.00 46.09 -25.18
N ALA A 113 -12.18 45.58 -26.41
CA ALA A 113 -11.66 46.23 -27.62
C ALA A 113 -12.27 47.61 -27.86
N ALA A 114 -13.59 47.77 -27.68
CA ALA A 114 -14.27 49.06 -27.81
C ALA A 114 -13.80 50.10 -26.78
N ALA A 115 -13.44 49.65 -25.58
CA ALA A 115 -12.85 50.48 -24.52
C ALA A 115 -11.34 50.74 -24.71
N GLY A 116 -10.70 50.12 -25.69
CA GLY A 116 -9.24 50.19 -25.88
C GLY A 116 -8.47 49.53 -24.73
N VAL A 117 -9.02 48.50 -24.11
CA VAL A 117 -8.41 47.72 -23.01
C VAL A 117 -8.13 46.31 -23.49
N SER A 118 -6.91 45.80 -23.29
CA SER A 118 -6.57 44.42 -23.64
C SER A 118 -7.06 43.42 -22.59
N ALA A 119 -7.40 42.20 -23.03
CA ALA A 119 -7.73 41.12 -22.10
C ALA A 119 -6.60 40.83 -21.08
N GLY A 120 -5.34 41.02 -21.51
CA GLY A 120 -4.17 40.91 -20.63
C GLY A 120 -4.14 41.97 -19.52
N ALA A 121 -4.55 43.21 -19.80
CA ALA A 121 -4.65 44.25 -18.79
C ALA A 121 -5.72 43.95 -17.74
N VAL A 122 -6.87 43.41 -18.18
CA VAL A 122 -7.92 42.93 -17.27
C VAL A 122 -7.40 41.77 -16.40
N ALA A 123 -6.71 40.80 -17.01
CA ALA A 123 -6.14 39.65 -16.29
C ALA A 123 -5.07 40.06 -15.26
N SER A 124 -4.18 41.01 -15.59
CA SER A 124 -3.17 41.54 -14.66
C SER A 124 -3.82 42.17 -13.43
N VAL A 125 -4.87 42.99 -13.58
CA VAL A 125 -5.58 43.56 -12.43
C VAL A 125 -6.27 42.49 -11.57
N VAL A 126 -6.87 41.48 -12.18
CA VAL A 126 -7.45 40.35 -11.45
C VAL A 126 -6.35 39.56 -10.70
N ASN A 127 -5.19 39.34 -11.31
CA ASN A 127 -4.05 38.68 -10.66
C ASN A 127 -3.49 39.49 -9.48
N MET A 128 -3.30 40.80 -9.66
CA MET A 128 -2.90 41.73 -8.59
C MET A 128 -3.91 41.78 -7.44
N ALA A 129 -5.21 41.57 -7.72
CA ALA A 129 -6.24 41.46 -6.70
C ALA A 129 -6.24 40.09 -6.00
N ALA A 130 -5.98 39.00 -6.72
CA ALA A 130 -6.00 37.64 -6.18
C ALA A 130 -4.68 37.28 -5.46
N SER A 131 -3.74 36.68 -6.18
CA SER A 131 -2.45 36.19 -5.66
C SER A 131 -1.39 37.28 -5.52
N GLY A 132 -1.56 38.41 -6.22
CA GLY A 132 -0.48 39.35 -6.48
C GLY A 132 0.27 39.00 -7.77
N GLU A 133 0.98 39.98 -8.32
CA GLU A 133 1.79 39.86 -9.53
C GLU A 133 3.26 40.10 -9.18
N VAL A 134 4.15 39.20 -9.60
CA VAL A 134 5.60 39.34 -9.34
C VAL A 134 6.17 40.34 -10.34
N ALA A 135 6.57 41.52 -9.88
CA ALA A 135 7.15 42.56 -10.73
C ALA A 135 8.66 42.37 -10.96
N GLY A 136 9.32 41.62 -10.08
CA GLY A 136 10.75 41.34 -10.19
C GLY A 136 11.31 40.72 -8.92
N LEU A 137 12.62 40.55 -8.89
CA LEU A 137 13.34 40.02 -7.74
C LEU A 137 14.13 41.16 -7.07
N LEU A 138 13.98 41.27 -5.75
CA LEU A 138 14.79 42.13 -4.92
C LEU A 138 16.16 41.47 -4.73
N HIS A 139 17.21 42.20 -5.11
CA HIS A 139 18.59 41.76 -4.91
C HIS A 139 19.04 42.22 -3.53
N ASP A 140 18.98 41.33 -2.54
CA ASP A 140 19.47 41.55 -1.18
C ASP A 140 20.68 40.66 -0.93
N GLU A 141 21.86 41.28 -0.75
CA GLU A 141 23.13 40.58 -0.49
C GLU A 141 23.12 39.73 0.79
N ARG A 142 22.17 39.99 1.71
CA ARG A 142 22.00 39.21 2.94
C ARG A 142 21.06 38.03 2.78
N SER A 143 20.22 38.05 1.75
CA SER A 143 19.31 36.94 1.48
C SER A 143 20.06 35.82 0.77
N ARG A 144 19.82 34.59 1.21
CA ARG A 144 20.37 33.39 0.55
C ARG A 144 19.51 32.91 -0.61
N GLU A 145 18.28 33.41 -0.69
CA GLU A 145 17.27 33.06 -1.70
C GLU A 145 16.71 34.32 -2.33
N ASP A 146 16.28 34.20 -3.59
CA ASP A 146 15.68 35.31 -4.33
C ASP A 146 14.38 35.78 -3.66
N VAL A 147 14.26 37.10 -3.41
CA VAL A 147 13.10 37.68 -2.75
C VAL A 147 12.18 38.33 -3.80
N PRO A 148 10.97 37.80 -4.07
CA PRO A 148 10.09 38.39 -5.07
C PRO A 148 9.45 39.70 -4.58
N ILE A 149 9.45 40.72 -5.44
CA ILE A 149 8.68 41.95 -5.27
C ILE A 149 7.27 41.69 -5.83
N VAL A 150 6.28 41.60 -4.95
CA VAL A 150 4.89 41.30 -5.31
C VAL A 150 4.04 42.56 -5.30
N LEU A 151 3.53 42.96 -6.47
CA LEU A 151 2.51 43.99 -6.61
C LEU A 151 1.15 43.41 -6.25
N ARG A 152 0.43 44.09 -5.35
CA ARG A 152 -0.87 43.65 -4.90
C ARG A 152 -1.77 44.83 -4.63
N LEU A 153 -3.05 44.71 -4.98
CA LEU A 153 -4.02 45.76 -4.67
C LEU A 153 -4.20 45.90 -3.14
N PRO A 154 -4.50 47.12 -2.65
CA PRO A 154 -4.94 47.34 -1.27
C PRO A 154 -6.10 46.41 -0.90
N ARG A 155 -6.13 45.93 0.36
CA ARG A 155 -7.13 44.95 0.82
C ARG A 155 -8.58 45.41 0.59
N ALA A 156 -8.85 46.72 0.67
CA ALA A 156 -10.16 47.31 0.43
C ALA A 156 -10.66 47.19 -1.02
N LEU A 157 -9.79 46.90 -1.99
CA LEU A 157 -10.13 46.75 -3.40
C LEU A 157 -10.18 45.28 -3.85
N ARG A 158 -10.08 44.34 -2.91
CA ARG A 158 -9.98 42.89 -3.18
C ARG A 158 -10.60 42.02 -2.08
N ASP A 159 -11.53 42.57 -1.31
CA ASP A 159 -12.20 41.84 -0.23
C ASP A 159 -13.31 40.92 -0.76
N SER A 160 -13.87 41.27 -1.91
CA SER A 160 -14.97 40.57 -2.58
C SER A 160 -14.83 40.67 -4.10
N VAL A 161 -15.48 39.75 -4.83
CA VAL A 161 -15.51 39.75 -6.30
C VAL A 161 -16.09 41.08 -6.83
N ASP A 162 -17.09 41.65 -6.15
CA ASP A 162 -17.70 42.92 -6.57
C ASP A 162 -16.75 44.12 -6.42
N THR A 163 -15.90 44.15 -5.38
CA THR A 163 -14.86 45.20 -5.28
C THR A 163 -13.82 45.09 -6.40
N ILE A 164 -13.44 43.87 -6.79
CA ILE A 164 -12.53 43.66 -7.92
C ILE A 164 -13.17 44.15 -9.22
N ARG A 165 -14.48 43.89 -9.42
CA ARG A 165 -15.23 44.38 -10.58
C ARG A 165 -15.36 45.91 -10.61
N ALA A 166 -15.34 46.57 -9.46
CA ALA A 166 -15.39 48.03 -9.36
C ALA A 166 -14.04 48.71 -9.68
N VAL A 167 -12.94 47.96 -9.79
CA VAL A 167 -11.62 48.51 -10.14
C VAL A 167 -11.68 49.09 -11.56
N ARG A 168 -11.18 50.31 -11.72
CA ARG A 168 -11.18 51.06 -12.98
C ARG A 168 -9.86 50.85 -13.72
N LEU A 169 -9.95 50.58 -15.03
CA LEU A 169 -8.82 50.52 -15.95
C LEU A 169 -8.85 51.73 -16.87
N ALA A 170 -7.70 52.33 -17.13
CA ALA A 170 -7.59 53.36 -18.16
C ALA A 170 -7.63 52.71 -19.56
N GLY A 171 -8.66 53.03 -20.35
CA GLY A 171 -8.74 52.65 -21.75
C GLY A 171 -7.86 53.54 -22.63
N LEU A 172 -7.32 52.95 -23.70
CA LEU A 172 -6.59 53.67 -24.75
C LEU A 172 -7.54 54.25 -25.83
N ALA A 173 -8.86 54.12 -25.67
CA ALA A 173 -9.82 54.66 -26.63
C ALA A 173 -9.64 56.18 -26.74
N PRO A 174 -9.45 56.74 -27.96
CA PRO A 174 -9.38 58.18 -28.13
C PRO A 174 -10.71 58.79 -27.70
N ALA A 175 -10.65 59.87 -26.91
CA ALA A 175 -11.81 60.72 -26.69
C ALA A 175 -12.38 61.09 -28.06
N GLY A 176 -13.61 60.65 -28.34
CA GLY A 176 -14.29 60.98 -29.60
C GLY A 176 -14.31 62.50 -29.81
N PRO A 177 -14.43 62.98 -31.06
CA PRO A 177 -14.35 64.41 -31.33
C PRO A 177 -15.50 65.13 -30.61
N THR A 178 -15.19 65.84 -29.53
CA THR A 178 -16.14 66.73 -28.88
C THR A 178 -16.36 67.92 -29.80
N LEU A 179 -17.52 67.94 -30.46
CA LEU A 179 -18.07 69.14 -31.08
C LEU A 179 -18.53 70.10 -29.99
N ALA A 180 -17.65 70.97 -29.49
CA ALA A 180 -18.05 72.20 -28.78
C ALA A 180 -16.87 73.17 -28.57
N GLY A 181 -16.97 74.35 -29.21
CA GLY A 181 -16.71 75.68 -28.63
C GLY A 181 -15.31 76.06 -28.11
N PRO A 182 -14.81 77.28 -28.42
CA PRO A 182 -13.58 77.79 -27.82
C PRO A 182 -13.89 78.46 -26.48
N GLU A 183 -13.79 77.74 -25.36
CA GLU A 183 -13.59 78.35 -24.05
C GLU A 183 -12.60 77.55 -23.20
N PRO A 184 -11.70 78.21 -22.44
CA PRO A 184 -10.72 77.55 -21.60
C PRO A 184 -11.32 77.21 -20.23
N ALA A 185 -11.74 75.95 -20.05
CA ALA A 185 -12.02 75.40 -18.73
C ALA A 185 -10.72 74.85 -18.09
N GLY A 186 -10.62 74.98 -16.76
CA GLY A 186 -9.47 74.60 -15.93
C GLY A 186 -9.10 73.10 -15.98
N PRO A 187 -8.22 72.63 -15.08
CA PRO A 187 -7.68 71.28 -15.12
C PRO A 187 -8.72 70.26 -14.60
N ASP A 188 -9.72 69.94 -15.42
CA ASP A 188 -10.51 68.72 -15.27
C ASP A 188 -9.73 67.56 -15.91
N PRO A 189 -9.38 66.49 -15.18
CA PRO A 189 -8.72 65.31 -15.75
C PRO A 189 -9.73 64.33 -16.37
N ALA A 190 -10.88 64.82 -16.83
CA ALA A 190 -12.00 64.01 -17.32
C ALA A 190 -11.91 63.81 -18.83
N GLY A 191 -10.95 62.99 -19.27
CA GLY A 191 -10.80 62.63 -20.68
C GLY A 191 -10.07 61.31 -20.96
N THR A 192 -9.68 60.57 -19.93
CA THR A 192 -9.24 59.18 -20.10
C THR A 192 -10.46 58.29 -19.93
N GLY A 193 -10.81 57.52 -20.96
CA GLY A 193 -11.95 56.59 -20.91
C GLY A 193 -11.69 55.48 -19.91
N GLN A 194 -11.95 55.73 -18.62
CA GLN A 194 -11.76 54.75 -17.56
C GLN A 194 -12.98 53.84 -17.47
N VAL A 195 -12.76 52.55 -17.69
CA VAL A 195 -13.82 51.54 -17.73
C VAL A 195 -13.62 50.57 -16.56
N ALA A 196 -14.71 50.21 -15.88
CA ALA A 196 -14.61 49.28 -14.76
C ALA A 196 -14.37 47.84 -15.26
N VAL A 197 -13.60 47.05 -14.52
CA VAL A 197 -13.39 45.62 -14.82
C VAL A 197 -14.73 44.90 -14.97
N GLY A 198 -15.73 45.24 -14.16
CA GLY A 198 -17.07 44.67 -14.21
C GLY A 198 -17.90 45.03 -15.44
N GLU A 199 -17.58 46.13 -16.14
CA GLU A 199 -18.21 46.51 -17.42
C GLU A 199 -17.60 45.70 -18.59
N LEU A 200 -16.35 45.28 -18.43
CA LEU A 200 -15.58 44.48 -19.40
C LEU A 200 -15.65 42.98 -19.13
N THR A 201 -16.26 42.54 -18.02
CA THR A 201 -16.30 41.14 -17.62
C THR A 201 -17.71 40.69 -17.26
N ALA A 202 -18.05 39.47 -17.70
CA ALA A 202 -19.23 38.75 -17.23
C ALA A 202 -18.84 37.85 -16.06
N LEU A 203 -19.57 37.94 -14.95
CA LEU A 203 -19.42 37.03 -13.83
C LEU A 203 -20.17 35.73 -14.15
N VAL A 204 -19.43 34.64 -14.30
CA VAL A 204 -19.97 33.30 -14.54
C VAL A 204 -19.71 32.45 -13.31
N ALA A 205 -20.77 31.84 -12.77
CA ALA A 205 -20.62 30.80 -11.76
C ALA A 205 -20.02 29.56 -12.41
N GLY A 206 -18.89 29.11 -11.88
CA GLY A 206 -18.22 27.89 -12.29
C GLY A 206 -17.94 27.01 -11.09
N ARG A 207 -17.29 25.89 -11.37
CA ARG A 207 -16.76 24.98 -10.38
C ARG A 207 -15.30 24.74 -10.67
N GLU A 208 -14.51 24.55 -9.62
CA GLU A 208 -13.12 24.14 -9.80
C GLU A 208 -13.09 22.73 -10.39
N ALA A 209 -12.22 22.54 -11.38
CA ALA A 209 -12.05 21.23 -12.01
C ALA A 209 -11.31 20.31 -11.04
N ARG A 210 -11.76 19.06 -10.95
CA ARG A 210 -11.12 18.06 -10.09
C ARG A 210 -9.76 17.67 -10.65
N SER A 211 -8.83 17.33 -9.77
CA SER A 211 -7.59 16.66 -10.14
C SER A 211 -7.87 15.33 -10.85
N ILE A 212 -7.22 15.10 -12.00
CA ILE A 212 -7.30 13.83 -12.74
C ILE A 212 -6.01 13.05 -12.50
N TYR A 213 -6.12 11.95 -11.77
CA TYR A 213 -5.00 11.05 -11.52
C TYR A 213 -4.79 10.11 -12.70
N HIS A 214 -3.53 9.85 -13.01
CA HIS A 214 -3.13 8.91 -14.04
C HIS A 214 -2.08 7.94 -13.49
N LYS A 215 -2.17 6.67 -13.88
CA LYS A 215 -1.13 5.66 -13.65
C LYS A 215 -0.79 5.00 -14.97
N ASN A 216 0.45 5.16 -15.42
CA ASN A 216 0.90 4.70 -16.75
C ASN A 216 0.06 5.30 -17.89
N LEU A 217 -0.16 6.63 -17.86
CA LEU A 217 -0.99 7.39 -18.81
C LEU A 217 -2.49 7.03 -18.81
N ARG A 218 -2.93 6.14 -17.91
CA ARG A 218 -4.34 5.73 -17.80
C ARG A 218 -5.04 6.47 -16.68
N PRO A 219 -6.18 7.13 -16.93
CA PRO A 219 -6.96 7.77 -15.87
C PRO A 219 -7.38 6.74 -14.82
N VAL A 220 -7.22 7.09 -13.55
CA VAL A 220 -7.48 6.20 -12.42
C VAL A 220 -8.15 6.99 -11.29
N THR A 221 -9.07 6.34 -10.58
CA THR A 221 -9.65 6.86 -9.35
C THR A 221 -9.29 5.92 -8.22
N TYR A 222 -8.63 6.44 -7.18
CA TYR A 222 -8.21 5.64 -6.04
C TYR A 222 -9.26 5.67 -4.94
N VAL A 223 -9.60 4.50 -4.42
CA VAL A 223 -10.31 4.31 -3.15
C VAL A 223 -9.34 3.62 -2.20
N THR A 224 -9.20 4.12 -0.99
CA THR A 224 -8.16 3.68 -0.06
C THR A 224 -8.79 3.36 1.30
N GLY A 225 -8.18 2.44 2.04
CA GLY A 225 -8.59 2.12 3.40
C GLY A 225 -7.52 1.35 4.14
N ASP A 226 -7.71 1.24 5.45
CA ASP A 226 -6.86 0.48 6.35
C ASP A 226 -7.66 -0.68 6.97
N VAL A 227 -6.98 -1.66 7.57
CA VAL A 227 -7.62 -2.81 8.23
C VAL A 227 -7.33 -2.74 9.72
N ALA A 228 -8.38 -2.69 10.54
CA ALA A 228 -8.24 -2.68 12.00
C ALA A 228 -9.34 -3.48 12.68
N GLY A 229 -9.03 -4.07 13.84
CA GLY A 229 -9.98 -4.82 14.67
C GLY A 229 -9.61 -6.30 14.81
N GLY A 230 -10.59 -7.17 15.03
CA GLY A 230 -10.34 -8.60 15.35
C GLY A 230 -9.69 -9.43 14.23
N HIS A 231 -9.71 -8.93 12.99
CA HIS A 231 -9.09 -9.56 11.82
C HIS A 231 -8.28 -8.51 11.04
N GLU A 232 -7.05 -8.22 11.48
CA GLU A 232 -6.15 -7.24 10.84
C GLU A 232 -5.51 -7.76 9.52
N SER A 233 -5.92 -8.94 9.05
CA SER A 233 -5.44 -9.46 7.77
C SER A 233 -6.26 -8.90 6.60
N PRO A 234 -5.63 -8.22 5.63
CA PRO A 234 -6.34 -7.68 4.46
C PRO A 234 -6.98 -8.77 3.59
N VAL A 235 -6.51 -10.03 3.69
CA VAL A 235 -7.03 -11.16 2.91
C VAL A 235 -8.53 -11.34 3.12
N TYR A 236 -9.01 -11.31 4.37
CA TYR A 236 -10.42 -11.57 4.67
C TYR A 236 -11.31 -10.44 4.17
N ALA A 237 -10.89 -9.19 4.38
CA ALA A 237 -11.59 -8.01 3.88
C ALA A 237 -11.68 -8.04 2.35
N ILE A 238 -10.57 -8.30 1.66
CA ILE A 238 -10.52 -8.38 0.19
C ILE A 238 -11.40 -9.51 -0.34
N LEU A 239 -11.38 -10.69 0.27
CA LEU A 239 -12.23 -11.81 -0.16
C LEU A 239 -13.73 -11.49 -0.01
N GLN A 240 -14.11 -10.83 1.08
CA GLN A 240 -15.49 -10.40 1.32
C GLN A 240 -15.91 -9.29 0.33
N MET A 241 -15.05 -8.29 0.13
CA MET A 241 -15.30 -7.22 -0.82
C MET A 241 -15.39 -7.74 -2.25
N ASN A 242 -14.50 -8.64 -2.67
CA ASN A 242 -14.53 -9.25 -4.01
C ASN A 242 -15.86 -9.98 -4.29
N ARG A 243 -16.43 -10.68 -3.30
CA ARG A 243 -17.76 -11.30 -3.44
C ARG A 243 -18.87 -10.28 -3.63
N SER A 244 -18.78 -9.15 -2.92
CA SER A 244 -19.78 -8.07 -3.00
C SER A 244 -19.66 -7.32 -4.34
N LEU A 245 -18.42 -6.97 -4.72
CA LEU A 245 -18.11 -6.26 -5.96
C LEU A 245 -18.38 -7.10 -7.22
N ALA A 246 -18.30 -8.43 -7.13
CA ALA A 246 -18.65 -9.31 -8.25
C ALA A 246 -20.14 -9.22 -8.65
N THR A 247 -21.01 -8.67 -7.79
CA THR A 247 -22.43 -8.45 -8.08
C THR A 247 -22.74 -7.05 -8.65
N VAL A 248 -21.74 -6.16 -8.68
CA VAL A 248 -21.90 -4.79 -9.17
C VAL A 248 -21.95 -4.81 -10.70
N SER A 249 -23.04 -4.27 -11.27
CA SER A 249 -23.15 -4.06 -12.71
C SER A 249 -22.33 -2.85 -13.12
N THR A 250 -21.52 -3.00 -14.16
CA THR A 250 -20.81 -1.86 -14.75
C THR A 250 -21.76 -1.03 -15.64
N PRO A 251 -21.44 0.25 -15.89
CA PRO A 251 -22.27 1.14 -16.72
C PRO A 251 -22.52 0.65 -18.15
N ASP A 252 -21.58 -0.11 -18.71
CA ASP A 252 -21.60 -0.73 -20.04
C ASP A 252 -22.23 -2.13 -20.05
N GLY A 253 -22.66 -2.66 -18.88
CA GLY A 253 -23.25 -3.99 -18.74
C GLY A 253 -22.26 -5.15 -18.86
N SER A 254 -20.95 -4.86 -18.89
CA SER A 254 -19.89 -5.85 -18.82
C SER A 254 -19.69 -6.38 -17.40
N THR A 255 -18.89 -7.44 -17.25
CA THR A 255 -18.51 -7.93 -15.91
C THR A 255 -17.43 -7.04 -15.34
N PHE A 256 -17.61 -6.56 -14.09
CA PHE A 256 -16.60 -5.78 -13.40
C PHE A 256 -15.37 -6.66 -13.08
N GLU A 257 -14.30 -6.47 -13.83
CA GLU A 257 -13.09 -7.27 -13.68
C GLU A 257 -12.23 -6.76 -12.52
N ILE A 258 -11.90 -7.67 -11.59
CA ILE A 258 -11.07 -7.37 -10.41
C ILE A 258 -9.71 -8.04 -10.56
N TYR A 259 -8.68 -7.23 -10.75
CA TYR A 259 -7.29 -7.61 -10.85
C TYR A 259 -6.59 -7.49 -9.49
N ASN A 260 -5.54 -8.29 -9.29
CA ASN A 260 -4.71 -8.24 -8.06
C ASN A 260 -3.31 -7.68 -8.36
N THR A 261 -2.52 -8.35 -9.19
CA THR A 261 -1.13 -7.92 -9.45
C THR A 261 -0.96 -7.17 -10.76
N ARG A 262 -1.88 -7.31 -11.70
CA ARG A 262 -1.75 -6.73 -13.05
C ARG A 262 -2.67 -5.54 -13.21
N GLN A 263 -2.19 -4.50 -13.87
CA GLN A 263 -3.04 -3.41 -14.33
C GLN A 263 -3.84 -3.90 -15.55
N PRO A 264 -5.10 -3.45 -15.74
CA PRO A 264 -5.84 -3.70 -16.98
C PRO A 264 -5.03 -3.29 -18.21
N GLU A 265 -5.10 -4.06 -19.30
CA GLU A 265 -4.35 -3.75 -20.54
C GLU A 265 -4.93 -2.55 -21.29
N ASP A 266 -6.24 -2.29 -21.14
CA ASP A 266 -6.94 -1.18 -21.76
C ASP A 266 -7.78 -0.42 -20.72
N SER A 267 -7.94 0.88 -20.91
CA SER A 267 -8.85 1.75 -20.15
C SER A 267 -10.24 1.86 -20.78
N ALA A 268 -10.48 1.18 -21.91
CA ALA A 268 -11.78 1.10 -22.55
C ALA A 268 -12.83 0.33 -21.71
N CYS A 269 -12.39 -0.60 -20.86
CA CYS A 269 -13.28 -1.40 -20.01
C CYS A 269 -13.25 -0.91 -18.55
N TYR A 270 -14.37 -1.08 -17.85
CA TYR A 270 -14.43 -0.84 -16.41
C TYR A 270 -13.79 -1.99 -15.64
N ALA A 271 -12.75 -1.67 -14.90
CA ALA A 271 -11.99 -2.65 -14.14
C ALA A 271 -11.46 -2.05 -12.84
N MET A 272 -11.11 -2.91 -11.90
CA MET A 272 -10.46 -2.54 -10.66
C MET A 272 -9.20 -3.35 -10.45
N LYS A 273 -8.17 -2.73 -9.88
CA LYS A 273 -6.97 -3.42 -9.41
C LYS A 273 -6.79 -3.18 -7.91
N TRP A 274 -6.51 -4.23 -7.16
CA TRP A 274 -6.00 -4.12 -5.79
C TRP A 274 -4.53 -3.69 -5.79
N ASP A 275 -4.21 -2.65 -5.02
CA ASP A 275 -2.87 -2.10 -4.82
C ASP A 275 -2.64 -1.84 -3.31
N GLY A 276 -1.58 -1.11 -2.95
CA GLY A 276 -1.22 -0.80 -1.57
C GLY A 276 -0.31 -1.88 -0.96
N GLU A 277 -0.31 -1.98 0.37
CA GLU A 277 0.50 -2.98 1.09
C GLU A 277 0.11 -4.41 0.71
N TRP A 278 -1.16 -4.65 0.39
CA TRP A 278 -1.63 -5.96 -0.09
C TRP A 278 -0.89 -6.43 -1.34
N HIS A 279 -0.65 -5.54 -2.31
CA HIS A 279 0.05 -5.90 -3.54
C HIS A 279 1.46 -6.40 -3.24
N ILE A 280 2.20 -5.64 -2.41
CA ILE A 280 3.55 -6.02 -1.96
C ILE A 280 3.52 -7.35 -1.20
N THR A 281 2.56 -7.52 -0.29
CA THR A 281 2.39 -8.76 0.48
C THR A 281 2.18 -9.95 -0.46
N TYR A 282 1.25 -9.85 -1.40
CA TYR A 282 0.96 -10.92 -2.35
C TYR A 282 2.18 -11.27 -3.20
N GLU A 283 2.89 -10.28 -3.73
CA GLU A 283 4.09 -10.52 -4.56
C GLU A 283 5.21 -11.19 -3.77
N VAL A 284 5.52 -10.71 -2.56
CA VAL A 284 6.56 -11.29 -1.71
C VAL A 284 6.24 -12.74 -1.33
N PHE A 285 5.00 -13.03 -0.94
CA PHE A 285 4.58 -14.40 -0.61
C PHE A 285 4.58 -15.33 -1.83
N ARG A 286 4.12 -14.84 -2.99
CA ARG A 286 4.18 -15.58 -4.27
C ARG A 286 5.62 -15.94 -4.62
N ASP A 287 6.51 -14.96 -4.56
CA ASP A 287 7.90 -15.11 -4.98
C ASP A 287 8.69 -15.99 -4.00
N LEU A 288 8.49 -15.84 -2.70
CA LEU A 288 9.04 -16.75 -1.68
C LEU A 288 8.50 -18.17 -1.83
N GLY A 289 7.21 -18.33 -2.14
CA GLY A 289 6.60 -19.64 -2.38
C GLY A 289 7.17 -20.34 -3.61
N LEU A 290 7.35 -19.60 -4.71
CA LEU A 290 7.98 -20.11 -5.92
C LEU A 290 9.45 -20.46 -5.67
N ALA A 291 10.20 -19.59 -4.99
CA ALA A 291 11.58 -19.85 -4.62
C ALA A 291 11.69 -21.11 -3.73
N PHE A 292 10.78 -21.29 -2.78
CA PHE A 292 10.72 -22.48 -1.95
C PHE A 292 10.45 -23.74 -2.78
N ALA A 293 9.54 -23.70 -3.75
CA ALA A 293 9.31 -24.82 -4.66
C ALA A 293 10.57 -25.21 -5.46
N VAL A 294 11.32 -24.22 -5.96
CA VAL A 294 12.61 -24.45 -6.63
C VAL A 294 13.63 -25.07 -5.67
N VAL A 295 13.73 -24.57 -4.43
CA VAL A 295 14.61 -25.14 -3.40
C VAL A 295 14.25 -26.58 -3.07
N LEU A 296 12.96 -26.93 -2.98
CA LEU A 296 12.53 -28.32 -2.79
C LEU A 296 13.00 -29.23 -3.92
N ILE A 297 12.93 -28.78 -5.17
CA ILE A 297 13.45 -29.53 -6.33
C ILE A 297 14.96 -29.69 -6.24
N LEU A 298 15.69 -28.63 -5.89
CA LEU A 298 17.15 -28.69 -5.75
C LEU A 298 17.59 -29.63 -4.63
N ILE A 299 16.92 -29.58 -3.47
CA ILE A 299 17.13 -30.51 -2.36
C ILE A 299 16.86 -31.94 -2.82
N TYR A 300 15.74 -32.17 -3.52
CA TYR A 300 15.39 -33.48 -4.05
C TYR A 300 16.51 -34.03 -4.94
N ILE A 301 16.97 -33.26 -5.94
CA ILE A 301 18.05 -33.67 -6.86
C ILE A 301 19.34 -33.97 -6.11
N LEU A 302 19.72 -33.12 -5.15
CA LEU A 302 20.93 -33.31 -4.35
C LEU A 302 20.86 -34.60 -3.53
N VAL A 303 19.73 -34.85 -2.89
CA VAL A 303 19.52 -36.04 -2.04
C VAL A 303 19.38 -37.31 -2.90
N VAL A 304 18.79 -37.23 -4.10
CA VAL A 304 18.84 -38.33 -5.09
C VAL A 304 20.28 -38.65 -5.45
N GLY A 305 21.11 -37.64 -5.72
CA GLY A 305 22.53 -37.83 -6.02
C GLY A 305 23.31 -38.47 -4.88
N TRP A 306 22.99 -38.12 -3.63
CA TRP A 306 23.64 -38.68 -2.44
C TRP A 306 23.24 -40.13 -2.16
N PHE A 307 21.93 -40.43 -2.14
CA PHE A 307 21.42 -41.77 -1.77
C PHE A 307 21.27 -42.72 -2.96
N GLN A 308 21.44 -42.23 -4.19
CA GLN A 308 21.21 -42.98 -5.43
C GLN A 308 19.83 -43.66 -5.48
N SER A 309 18.83 -43.02 -4.88
CA SER A 309 17.45 -43.52 -4.75
C SER A 309 16.47 -42.39 -5.00
N PHE A 310 15.35 -42.69 -5.68
CA PHE A 310 14.28 -41.73 -5.96
C PHE A 310 13.22 -41.69 -4.85
N THR A 311 13.12 -42.72 -4.02
CA THR A 311 12.11 -42.82 -2.95
C THR A 311 12.62 -42.25 -1.63
N THR A 312 13.88 -42.52 -1.29
CA THR A 312 14.53 -42.06 -0.06
C THR A 312 14.47 -40.53 0.13
N PRO A 313 14.71 -39.69 -0.90
CA PRO A 313 14.58 -38.24 -0.80
C PRO A 313 13.16 -37.78 -0.45
N LEU A 314 12.13 -38.41 -1.01
CA LEU A 314 10.74 -38.08 -0.68
C LEU A 314 10.42 -38.36 0.79
N VAL A 315 10.97 -39.44 1.34
CA VAL A 315 10.84 -39.78 2.77
C VAL A 315 11.51 -38.73 3.66
N ILE A 316 12.70 -38.27 3.28
CA ILE A 316 13.44 -37.22 3.98
C ILE A 316 12.65 -35.89 3.95
N MET A 317 12.12 -35.52 2.78
CA MET A 317 11.38 -34.27 2.58
C MET A 317 9.96 -34.30 3.17
N ALA A 318 9.38 -35.47 3.40
CA ALA A 318 8.10 -35.62 4.09
C ALA A 318 8.10 -35.00 5.50
N ALA A 319 9.29 -34.75 6.07
CA ALA A 319 9.45 -34.06 7.33
C ALA A 319 9.05 -32.57 7.29
N ILE A 320 9.14 -31.93 6.12
CA ILE A 320 9.01 -30.47 5.97
C ILE A 320 7.62 -29.96 6.39
N PRO A 321 6.49 -30.54 5.92
CA PRO A 321 5.16 -30.08 6.31
C PRO A 321 4.89 -30.19 7.82
N PHE A 322 5.57 -31.08 8.55
CA PHE A 322 5.38 -31.20 10.00
C PHE A 322 5.90 -29.99 10.77
N SER A 323 6.81 -29.20 10.19
CA SER A 323 7.22 -27.94 10.82
C SER A 323 6.05 -26.94 10.87
N LEU A 324 5.18 -26.89 9.86
CA LEU A 324 3.99 -26.02 9.84
C LEU A 324 3.01 -26.36 10.98
N VAL A 325 2.95 -27.63 11.39
CA VAL A 325 2.13 -28.08 12.52
C VAL A 325 2.59 -27.45 13.84
N GLY A 326 3.86 -27.07 13.97
CA GLY A 326 4.35 -26.25 15.08
C GLY A 326 4.15 -24.75 14.85
N ILE A 327 4.50 -24.28 13.65
CA ILE A 327 4.60 -22.85 13.32
C ILE A 327 3.24 -22.14 13.40
N LEU A 328 2.20 -22.69 12.77
CA LEU A 328 0.89 -22.02 12.69
C LEU A 328 0.21 -21.91 14.06
N PRO A 329 0.15 -22.98 14.89
CA PRO A 329 -0.40 -22.86 16.24
C PRO A 329 0.41 -21.93 17.14
N ALA A 330 1.73 -21.88 16.98
CA ALA A 330 2.56 -20.97 17.77
C ALA A 330 2.30 -19.49 17.46
N HIS A 331 2.14 -19.14 16.18
CA HIS A 331 1.71 -17.79 15.76
C HIS A 331 0.35 -17.44 16.36
N ALA A 332 -0.62 -18.36 16.25
CA ALA A 332 -1.96 -18.17 16.82
C ALA A 332 -1.92 -18.01 18.35
N ALA A 333 -1.13 -18.83 19.05
CA ALA A 333 -1.01 -18.78 20.51
C ALA A 333 -0.33 -17.50 21.02
N MET A 334 0.63 -16.95 20.26
CA MET A 334 1.30 -15.70 20.58
C MET A 334 0.56 -14.46 20.08
N GLY A 335 -0.55 -14.62 19.35
CA GLY A 335 -1.28 -13.51 18.73
C GLY A 335 -0.43 -12.77 17.70
N ALA A 336 0.53 -13.44 17.07
CA ALA A 336 1.43 -12.87 16.07
C ALA A 336 0.98 -13.24 14.65
N PHE A 337 1.05 -12.28 13.73
CA PHE A 337 0.70 -12.51 12.33
C PHE A 337 1.75 -13.36 11.62
N PHE A 338 1.29 -14.23 10.71
CA PHE A 338 2.20 -14.93 9.81
C PHE A 338 2.61 -14.00 8.66
N THR A 339 3.85 -13.51 8.72
CA THR A 339 4.43 -12.52 7.81
C THR A 339 5.43 -13.12 6.83
N ALA A 340 5.96 -12.31 5.90
CA ALA A 340 7.06 -12.73 5.02
C ALA A 340 8.30 -13.19 5.82
N THR A 341 8.64 -12.55 6.94
CA THR A 341 9.74 -12.98 7.82
C THR A 341 9.45 -14.34 8.47
N SER A 342 8.18 -14.62 8.78
CA SER A 342 7.72 -15.93 9.25
C SER A 342 7.92 -17.02 8.19
N MET A 343 7.65 -16.71 6.92
CA MET A 343 7.89 -17.62 5.79
C MET A 343 9.37 -17.90 5.57
N ILE A 344 10.24 -16.88 5.70
CA ILE A 344 11.70 -17.08 5.67
C ILE A 344 12.14 -18.03 6.80
N GLY A 345 11.58 -17.87 7.99
CA GLY A 345 11.85 -18.78 9.12
C GLY A 345 11.42 -20.21 8.86
N PHE A 346 10.26 -20.40 8.22
CA PHE A 346 9.82 -21.71 7.76
C PHE A 346 10.78 -22.33 6.73
N ILE A 347 11.23 -21.55 5.74
CA ILE A 347 12.17 -22.01 4.70
C ILE A 347 13.52 -22.40 5.32
N ALA A 348 14.06 -21.55 6.21
CA ALA A 348 15.31 -21.83 6.92
C ALA A 348 15.20 -23.07 7.82
N GLY A 349 14.10 -23.18 8.60
CA GLY A 349 13.81 -24.34 9.42
C GLY A 349 13.66 -25.62 8.58
N ALA A 350 12.96 -25.56 7.45
CA ALA A 350 12.83 -26.70 6.55
C ALA A 350 14.20 -27.27 6.10
N GLY A 351 15.19 -26.41 5.85
CA GLY A 351 16.56 -26.84 5.55
C GLY A 351 17.24 -27.58 6.72
N ILE A 352 17.05 -27.10 7.95
CA ILE A 352 17.57 -27.75 9.17
C ILE A 352 16.89 -29.11 9.38
N VAL A 353 15.56 -29.17 9.23
CA VAL A 353 14.78 -30.41 9.31
C VAL A 353 15.27 -31.42 8.28
N VAL A 354 15.44 -31.02 7.02
CA VAL A 354 15.97 -31.88 5.96
C VAL A 354 17.37 -32.39 6.30
N ARG A 355 18.28 -31.52 6.77
CA ARG A 355 19.63 -31.92 7.18
C ARG A 355 19.61 -33.00 8.26
N ASN A 356 18.74 -32.84 9.26
CA ASN A 356 18.60 -33.82 10.33
C ASN A 356 18.03 -35.15 9.82
N SER A 357 17.05 -35.11 8.90
CA SER A 357 16.48 -36.28 8.25
C SER A 357 17.47 -37.01 7.34
N ILE A 358 18.32 -36.29 6.59
CA ILE A 358 19.41 -36.87 5.78
C ILE A 358 20.34 -37.69 6.67
N ILE A 359 20.83 -37.09 7.76
CA ILE A 359 21.77 -37.75 8.67
C ILE A 359 21.14 -38.98 9.34
N LEU A 360 19.85 -38.92 9.67
CA LEU A 360 19.12 -40.03 10.27
C LEU A 360 19.00 -41.20 9.30
N VAL A 361 18.59 -40.95 8.06
CA VAL A 361 18.43 -41.97 7.02
C VAL A 361 19.78 -42.54 6.57
N ASP A 362 20.80 -41.70 6.45
CA ASP A 362 22.19 -42.13 6.15
C ASP A 362 22.71 -43.13 7.20
N PHE A 363 22.41 -42.89 8.48
CA PHE A 363 22.78 -43.82 9.55
C PHE A 363 21.97 -45.12 9.49
N ILE A 364 20.70 -45.09 9.07
CA ILE A 364 19.91 -46.31 8.83
C ILE A 364 20.56 -47.15 7.71
N GLU A 365 20.87 -46.53 6.58
CA GLU A 365 21.55 -47.17 5.44
C GLU A 365 22.91 -47.76 5.83
N LEU A 366 23.69 -47.04 6.65
CA LEU A 366 24.95 -47.54 7.18
C LEU A 366 24.76 -48.82 8.01
N ARG A 367 23.80 -48.82 8.95
CA ARG A 367 23.50 -50.01 9.77
C ARG A 367 22.98 -51.18 8.95
N LEU A 368 22.17 -50.91 7.93
CA LEU A 368 21.72 -51.93 6.97
C LEU A 368 22.90 -52.56 6.22
N ARG A 369 23.88 -51.76 5.79
CA ARG A 369 25.11 -52.26 5.14
C ARG A 369 25.98 -53.08 6.08
N ASP A 370 25.97 -52.78 7.38
CA ASP A 370 26.62 -53.58 8.42
C ASP A 370 25.87 -54.90 8.74
N GLY A 371 24.77 -55.20 8.03
CA GLY A 371 23.98 -56.43 8.18
C GLY A 371 22.92 -56.38 9.28
N MET A 372 22.65 -55.22 9.88
CA MET A 372 21.62 -55.07 10.90
C MET A 372 20.21 -55.20 10.27
N PRO A 373 19.27 -55.92 10.91
CA PRO A 373 17.88 -55.96 10.45
C PRO A 373 17.25 -54.56 10.36
N LEU A 374 16.40 -54.34 9.36
CA LEU A 374 15.79 -53.02 9.08
C LEU A 374 15.09 -52.40 10.30
N ALA A 375 14.37 -53.20 11.08
CA ALA A 375 13.68 -52.70 12.28
C ALA A 375 14.68 -52.19 13.34
N ASP A 376 15.75 -52.94 13.58
CA ASP A 376 16.78 -52.60 14.57
C ASP A 376 17.61 -51.40 14.11
N ALA A 377 17.95 -51.35 12.81
CA ALA A 377 18.68 -50.23 12.21
C ALA A 377 17.91 -48.90 12.35
N VAL A 378 16.60 -48.93 12.13
CA VAL A 378 15.71 -47.77 12.28
C VAL A 378 15.68 -47.28 13.73
N VAL A 379 15.59 -48.19 14.70
CA VAL A 379 15.56 -47.84 16.13
C VAL A 379 16.91 -47.33 16.62
N ASP A 380 18.00 -48.00 16.26
CA ASP A 380 19.37 -47.60 16.64
C ASP A 380 19.73 -46.21 16.10
N ALA A 381 19.44 -45.96 14.82
CA ALA A 381 19.66 -44.65 14.20
C ALA A 381 18.90 -43.53 14.92
N GLY A 382 17.63 -43.77 15.26
CA GLY A 382 16.81 -42.82 16.01
C GLY A 382 17.35 -42.56 17.43
N ALA A 383 17.92 -43.56 18.08
CA ALA A 383 18.50 -43.42 19.42
C ALA A 383 19.81 -42.63 19.41
N VAL A 384 20.74 -42.98 18.51
CA VAL A 384 22.07 -42.34 18.43
C VAL A 384 21.96 -40.89 17.98
N ARG A 385 21.05 -40.57 17.05
CA ARG A 385 20.89 -39.22 16.49
C ARG A 385 20.10 -38.27 17.38
N PHE A 386 19.44 -38.76 18.42
CA PHE A 386 18.63 -37.93 19.30
C PHE A 386 19.42 -36.79 19.95
N ARG A 387 20.58 -37.09 20.56
CA ARG A 387 21.38 -36.08 21.27
C ARG A 387 21.87 -34.96 20.34
N PRO A 388 22.50 -35.26 19.18
CA PRO A 388 22.88 -34.20 18.23
C PRO A 388 21.70 -33.38 17.69
N MET A 389 20.56 -34.00 17.39
CA MET A 389 19.37 -33.30 16.88
C MET A 389 18.78 -32.37 17.95
N ALA A 390 18.70 -32.83 19.20
CA ALA A 390 18.23 -32.02 20.32
C ALA A 390 19.13 -30.80 20.59
N LEU A 391 20.46 -30.96 20.47
CA LEU A 391 21.40 -29.85 20.61
C LEU A 391 21.19 -28.79 19.50
N THR A 392 20.94 -29.24 18.28
CA THR A 392 20.67 -28.35 17.13
C THR A 392 19.40 -27.54 17.37
N ALA A 393 18.31 -28.20 17.77
CA ALA A 393 17.05 -27.51 18.11
C ALA A 393 17.23 -26.51 19.26
N ALA A 394 17.96 -26.91 20.32
CA ALA A 394 18.23 -26.02 21.45
C ALA A 394 19.02 -24.77 21.04
N ALA A 395 20.04 -24.93 20.19
CA ALA A 395 20.83 -23.80 19.69
C ALA A 395 19.97 -22.81 18.88
N VAL A 396 19.09 -23.31 18.00
CA VAL A 396 18.17 -22.47 17.21
C VAL A 396 17.19 -21.74 18.12
N ILE A 397 16.63 -22.41 19.13
CA ILE A 397 15.69 -21.79 20.08
C ILE A 397 16.36 -20.66 20.86
N VAL A 398 17.58 -20.90 21.38
CA VAL A 398 18.34 -19.88 22.12
C VAL A 398 18.65 -18.68 21.23
N ALA A 399 19.09 -18.92 20.00
CA ALA A 399 19.38 -17.85 19.04
C ALA A 399 18.12 -17.05 18.66
N ALA A 400 17.01 -17.73 18.37
CA ALA A 400 15.74 -17.11 18.01
C ALA A 400 15.12 -16.31 19.17
N THR A 401 15.37 -16.68 20.42
CA THR A 401 14.86 -15.95 21.59
C THR A 401 15.36 -14.50 21.62
N VAL A 402 16.58 -14.23 21.14
CA VAL A 402 17.15 -12.87 21.13
C VAL A 402 16.39 -11.96 20.16
N ILE A 403 15.99 -12.49 19.00
CA ILE A 403 15.29 -11.73 17.95
C ILE A 403 13.76 -11.74 18.11
N LEU A 404 13.21 -12.57 19.00
CA LEU A 404 11.77 -12.67 19.27
C LEU A 404 11.14 -11.33 19.70
N PHE A 405 11.92 -10.47 20.36
CA PHE A 405 11.46 -9.18 20.88
C PHE A 405 11.46 -8.05 19.84
N ASP A 406 12.04 -8.28 18.66
CA ASP A 406 12.03 -7.32 17.56
C ASP A 406 10.74 -7.47 16.74
N PRO A 407 9.88 -6.44 16.63
CA PRO A 407 8.63 -6.52 15.86
C PRO A 407 8.80 -6.93 14.39
N ILE A 408 9.95 -6.64 13.78
CA ILE A 408 10.22 -6.97 12.37
C ILE A 408 10.58 -8.46 12.23
N PHE A 409 11.40 -8.98 13.15
CA PHE A 409 11.91 -10.36 13.11
C PHE A 409 11.14 -11.33 14.02
N GLN A 410 10.11 -10.87 14.73
CA GLN A 410 9.29 -11.70 15.63
C GLN A 410 8.73 -12.93 14.92
N GLY A 411 8.14 -12.75 13.73
CA GLY A 411 7.60 -13.86 12.94
C GLY A 411 8.66 -14.90 12.54
N LEU A 412 9.86 -14.45 12.12
CA LEU A 412 11.01 -15.32 11.84
C LEU A 412 11.40 -16.15 13.07
N ALA A 413 11.48 -15.51 14.23
CA ALA A 413 11.83 -16.15 15.49
C ALA A 413 10.82 -17.24 15.89
N ILE A 414 9.52 -16.90 15.84
CA ILE A 414 8.44 -17.82 16.17
C ILE A 414 8.46 -19.04 15.24
N SER A 415 8.61 -18.81 13.93
CA SER A 415 8.70 -19.89 12.94
C SER A 415 9.86 -20.84 13.21
N LEU A 416 11.04 -20.32 13.53
CA LEU A 416 12.20 -21.14 13.84
C LEU A 416 12.03 -21.93 15.14
N MET A 417 11.63 -21.26 16.23
CA MET A 417 11.46 -21.90 17.54
C MET A 417 10.42 -23.02 17.49
N ALA A 418 9.21 -22.70 17.01
CA ALA A 418 8.12 -23.66 16.99
C ALA A 418 8.32 -24.74 15.93
N GLY A 419 8.88 -24.38 14.78
CA GLY A 419 9.22 -25.31 13.70
C GLY A 419 10.25 -26.35 14.16
N GLU A 420 11.31 -25.94 14.85
CA GLU A 420 12.32 -26.86 15.38
C GLU A 420 11.78 -27.74 16.50
N VAL A 421 10.96 -27.21 17.41
CA VAL A 421 10.32 -28.02 18.47
C VAL A 421 9.40 -29.07 17.85
N ALA A 422 8.53 -28.68 16.92
CA ALA A 422 7.65 -29.61 16.24
C ALA A 422 8.44 -30.63 15.40
N SER A 423 9.49 -30.20 14.72
CA SER A 423 10.37 -31.10 13.96
C SER A 423 11.05 -32.12 14.87
N LEU A 424 11.61 -31.71 16.01
CA LEU A 424 12.29 -32.60 16.95
C LEU A 424 11.36 -33.69 17.47
N LEU A 425 10.08 -33.36 17.70
CA LEU A 425 9.07 -34.30 18.20
C LEU A 425 8.48 -35.17 17.09
N LEU A 426 8.05 -34.55 15.98
CA LEU A 426 7.27 -35.21 14.93
C LEU A 426 8.14 -35.85 13.85
N SER A 427 9.16 -35.14 13.34
CA SER A 427 9.98 -35.64 12.23
C SER A 427 10.83 -36.84 12.66
N ARG A 428 11.38 -36.79 13.88
CA ARG A 428 12.15 -37.88 14.50
C ARG A 428 11.42 -39.22 14.47
N MET A 429 10.12 -39.21 14.75
CA MET A 429 9.31 -40.43 14.76
C MET A 429 8.83 -40.78 13.35
N THR A 430 8.39 -39.75 12.61
CA THR A 430 7.72 -39.98 11.33
C THR A 430 8.69 -40.41 10.23
N VAL A 431 9.88 -39.82 10.13
CA VAL A 431 10.84 -40.14 9.06
C VAL A 431 11.28 -41.60 9.11
N PRO A 432 11.72 -42.17 10.25
CA PRO A 432 12.12 -43.57 10.30
C PRO A 432 10.95 -44.53 10.11
N VAL A 433 9.75 -44.18 10.59
CA VAL A 433 8.54 -44.98 10.37
C VAL A 433 8.18 -45.01 8.89
N ILE A 434 8.16 -43.86 8.21
CA ILE A 434 7.89 -43.82 6.76
C ILE A 434 8.97 -44.60 6.01
N TYR A 435 10.26 -44.42 6.36
CA TYR A 435 11.36 -45.15 5.75
C TYR A 435 11.19 -46.67 5.91
N TYR A 436 10.86 -47.14 7.11
CA TYR A 436 10.56 -48.55 7.37
C TYR A 436 9.38 -49.06 6.54
N LEU A 437 8.26 -48.32 6.49
CA LEU A 437 7.06 -48.70 5.75
C LEU A 437 7.29 -48.80 4.24
N VAL A 438 8.16 -47.94 3.69
CA VAL A 438 8.54 -47.94 2.27
C VAL A 438 9.49 -49.10 1.96
N ASN A 439 10.54 -49.30 2.76
CA ASN A 439 11.57 -50.31 2.48
C ASN A 439 11.21 -51.74 2.90
N ARG A 440 10.29 -51.93 3.87
CA ARG A 440 9.78 -53.28 4.18
C ARG A 440 9.09 -53.94 3.00
N ARG A 441 8.48 -53.17 2.10
CA ARG A 441 7.79 -53.69 0.90
C ARG A 441 8.77 -54.26 -0.12
N HIS A 442 9.96 -53.69 -0.24
CA HIS A 442 11.01 -54.18 -1.13
C HIS A 442 11.67 -55.47 -0.61
N LEU A 443 11.82 -55.62 0.71
CA LEU A 443 12.39 -56.84 1.32
C LEU A 443 11.47 -58.07 1.23
N VAL A 444 10.15 -57.86 1.20
CA VAL A 444 9.16 -58.96 1.04
C VAL A 444 9.04 -59.42 -0.43
N GLN A 445 9.54 -58.63 -1.39
CA GLN A 445 9.43 -58.91 -2.83
C GLN A 445 10.69 -59.50 -3.48
N GLN A 446 11.78 -59.72 -2.74
CA GLN A 446 12.89 -60.56 -3.22
C GLN A 446 12.62 -62.01 -2.81
N PRO A 447 12.12 -62.90 -3.70
CA PRO A 447 12.16 -64.33 -3.40
C PRO A 447 13.62 -64.76 -3.36
N ALA A 448 13.93 -65.66 -2.44
CA ALA A 448 15.23 -66.31 -2.34
C ALA A 448 15.57 -67.03 -3.65
N THR A 449 16.21 -66.33 -4.60
CA THR A 449 16.81 -66.96 -5.77
C THR A 449 18.20 -67.46 -5.39
N THR A 450 18.22 -68.76 -5.09
CA THR A 450 19.31 -69.71 -5.37
C THR A 450 20.70 -69.38 -4.83
N ALA A 451 20.94 -69.83 -3.60
CA ALA A 451 22.19 -70.52 -3.32
C ALA A 451 22.13 -71.92 -3.97
N ALA A 452 23.04 -72.18 -4.90
CA ALA A 452 23.49 -73.51 -5.32
C ALA A 452 24.97 -73.40 -5.68
#